data_AF-M0QCA1-F1
#
_entry.id   AF-M0QCA1-F1
#
_cell.length_a   1.000
_cell.length_b   1.000
_cell.length_c   1.000
_cell.angle_alpha   90.00
_cell.angle_beta   90.00
_cell.angle_gamma   90.00
#
_symmetry.space_group_name_H-M   'P 1'
#
loop_
_entity.id
_entity.type
_entity.pdbx_description
1 polymer ?
#
loop_
_entity_poly.entity_id
_entity_poly.type
_entity_poly.pdbx_seq_one_letter_code
_entity_poly.pdbx_strand_id
1 'polypeptide(L)'
;MGSMMGWETVLSAAWTPRDGLALDSSDLPVVFADALGRVAHDLHVRQYNGSIAHIRWVAEYDDHTGVVFLLSDVTATGRAADGLGASGGGAALDADEEAIVASMAYLVQDQVARARIAWPWGDADGFMSPMLSDGIAVWADHRVGSRSRIGEL
;
A
#
# COMPACT_ATOMS: atom_id res chain seq x y z
N MET A 1 -6.84 -24.82 -26.77
CA MET A 1 -7.57 -24.26 -25.61
C MET A 1 -6.53 -23.52 -24.78
N GLY A 2 -6.21 -22.29 -25.18
CA GLY A 2 -5.10 -21.53 -24.60
C GLY A 2 -5.61 -20.74 -23.40
N SER A 3 -5.01 -20.96 -22.24
CA SER A 3 -5.32 -20.19 -21.04
C SER A 3 -4.90 -18.74 -21.27
N MET A 4 -5.87 -17.86 -21.54
CA MET A 4 -5.75 -16.44 -21.23
C MET A 4 -5.79 -16.34 -19.71
N MET A 5 -4.69 -15.92 -19.07
CA MET A 5 -4.66 -15.08 -17.85
C MET A 5 -3.19 -14.93 -17.42
N GLY A 6 -2.55 -13.83 -17.80
CA GLY A 6 -1.18 -13.47 -17.40
C GLY A 6 -1.10 -12.78 -16.04
N TRP A 7 -2.04 -13.10 -15.14
CA TRP A 7 -2.17 -12.50 -13.81
C TRP A 7 -2.43 -13.62 -12.81
N GLU A 8 -1.53 -13.80 -11.85
CA GLU A 8 -1.65 -14.79 -10.78
C GLU A 8 -1.72 -14.10 -9.42
N THR A 9 -2.69 -14.47 -8.59
CA THR A 9 -2.72 -14.01 -7.19
C THR A 9 -1.61 -14.68 -6.40
N VAL A 10 -0.66 -13.88 -5.93
CA VAL A 10 0.57 -14.34 -5.25
C VAL A 10 0.66 -13.88 -3.80
N LEU A 11 -0.23 -13.00 -3.35
CA LEU A 11 -0.37 -12.62 -1.94
C LEU A 11 -1.81 -12.23 -1.64
N SER A 12 -2.30 -12.62 -0.46
CA SER A 12 -3.56 -12.13 0.09
C SER A 12 -3.38 -11.77 1.57
N ALA A 13 -3.96 -10.64 1.96
CA ALA A 13 -3.86 -10.13 3.32
C ALA A 13 -5.06 -9.25 3.67
N ALA A 14 -5.23 -9.00 4.96
CA ALA A 14 -6.18 -8.04 5.48
C ALA A 14 -5.54 -7.14 6.52
N TRP A 15 -6.16 -6.00 6.78
CA TRP A 15 -5.80 -5.10 7.86
C TRP A 15 -7.02 -4.52 8.54
N THR A 16 -6.96 -4.43 9.87
CA THR A 16 -7.92 -3.66 10.66
C THR A 16 -7.18 -2.79 11.68
N PRO A 17 -7.78 -1.68 12.16
CA PRO A 17 -7.18 -0.88 13.22
C PRO A 17 -6.92 -1.65 14.52
N ARG A 18 -7.61 -2.77 14.74
CA ARG A 18 -7.49 -3.58 15.96
C ARG A 18 -6.39 -4.63 15.85
N ASP A 19 -6.33 -5.31 14.70
CA ASP A 19 -5.53 -6.52 14.54
C ASP A 19 -4.23 -6.26 13.76
N GLY A 20 -4.10 -5.09 13.13
CA GLY A 20 -2.97 -4.79 12.26
C GLY A 20 -3.02 -5.63 10.98
N LEU A 21 -1.86 -5.89 10.38
CA LEU A 21 -1.72 -6.74 9.20
C LEU A 21 -1.92 -8.21 9.56
N ALA A 22 -2.83 -8.88 8.87
CA ALA A 22 -2.98 -10.32 8.85
C ALA A 22 -2.68 -10.84 7.45
N LEU A 23 -1.62 -11.63 7.30
CA LEU A 23 -1.25 -12.27 6.03
C LEU A 23 -1.99 -13.61 5.92
N ASP A 24 -2.81 -13.76 4.89
CA ASP A 24 -3.58 -15.00 4.65
C ASP A 24 -2.75 -16.01 3.83
N SER A 25 -2.11 -15.52 2.76
CA SER A 25 -1.19 -16.31 1.93
C SER A 25 -0.14 -15.42 1.26
N SER A 26 1.03 -15.98 0.97
CA SER A 26 2.06 -15.34 0.16
C SER A 26 2.96 -16.38 -0.49
N ASP A 27 3.03 -16.36 -1.81
CA ASP A 27 4.01 -17.08 -2.63
C ASP A 27 5.18 -16.16 -3.06
N LEU A 28 5.12 -14.89 -2.66
CA LEU A 28 6.17 -13.89 -2.91
C LEU A 28 7.38 -14.07 -1.96
N PRO A 29 8.57 -13.55 -2.36
CA PRO A 29 9.68 -13.36 -1.45
C PRO A 29 9.27 -12.60 -0.18
N VAL A 30 9.85 -12.97 0.96
CA VAL A 30 9.49 -12.42 2.29
C VAL A 30 9.52 -10.88 2.34
N VAL A 31 10.40 -10.25 1.56
CA VAL A 31 10.52 -8.80 1.46
C VAL A 31 9.22 -8.09 1.05
N PHE A 32 8.33 -8.75 0.29
CA PHE A 32 7.02 -8.18 -0.05
C PHE A 32 6.07 -8.14 1.15
N ALA A 33 6.09 -9.18 1.99
CA ALA A 33 5.30 -9.21 3.22
C ALA A 33 5.85 -8.20 4.24
N ASP A 34 7.17 -8.08 4.36
CA ASP A 34 7.83 -7.10 5.24
C ASP A 34 7.53 -5.67 4.77
N ALA A 35 7.57 -5.42 3.45
CA ALA A 35 7.22 -4.14 2.87
C ALA A 35 5.76 -3.76 3.15
N LEU A 36 4.83 -4.69 2.96
CA LEU A 36 3.42 -4.49 3.29
C LEU A 36 3.24 -4.23 4.79
N GLY A 37 3.99 -4.92 5.65
CA GLY A 37 4.02 -4.70 7.09
C GLY A 37 4.40 -3.27 7.46
N ARG A 38 5.43 -2.70 6.81
CA ARG A 38 5.85 -1.29 7.02
C ARG A 38 4.77 -0.30 6.61
N VAL A 39 4.14 -0.51 5.44
CA VAL A 39 3.03 0.35 5.00
C VAL A 39 1.84 0.23 5.96
N ALA A 40 1.54 -1.00 6.39
CA ALA A 40 0.41 -1.30 7.26
C ALA A 40 0.58 -0.73 8.68
N HIS A 41 1.81 -0.64 9.18
CA HIS A 41 2.11 0.00 10.46
C HIS A 41 1.62 1.45 10.47
N ASP A 42 1.90 2.21 9.42
CA ASP A 42 1.58 3.64 9.36
C ASP A 42 0.09 3.92 9.13
N LEU A 43 -0.71 2.92 8.76
CA LEU A 43 -2.15 3.06 8.59
C LEU A 43 -2.85 3.45 9.89
N HIS A 44 -2.28 3.20 11.06
CA HIS A 44 -2.94 3.51 12.33
C HIS A 44 -3.01 5.01 12.65
N VAL A 45 -2.23 5.84 11.96
CA VAL A 45 -2.02 7.24 12.35
C VAL A 45 -2.34 8.21 11.22
N ARG A 46 -2.45 9.50 11.57
CA ARG A 46 -2.47 10.62 10.61
C ARG A 46 -3.54 10.48 9.51
N GLN A 47 -4.72 9.97 9.85
CA GLN A 47 -5.86 9.93 8.93
C GLN A 47 -6.72 11.19 9.08
N TYR A 48 -7.10 11.80 7.95
CA TYR A 48 -7.99 12.97 7.92
C TYR A 48 -9.23 12.71 7.04
N ASN A 49 -10.34 13.36 7.38
CA ASN A 49 -11.64 13.23 6.69
C ASN A 49 -12.26 11.81 6.74
N GLY A 50 -11.90 11.02 7.75
CA GLY A 50 -12.48 9.71 8.01
C GLY A 50 -11.52 8.80 8.75
N SER A 51 -11.95 7.55 8.93
CA SER A 51 -11.07 6.49 9.42
C SER A 51 -11.22 5.23 8.58
N ILE A 52 -10.12 4.53 8.35
CA ILE A 52 -10.10 3.22 7.68
C ILE A 52 -10.61 2.19 8.68
N ALA A 53 -11.64 1.43 8.31
CA ALA A 53 -12.20 0.36 9.12
C ALA A 53 -11.57 -1.01 8.79
N HIS A 54 -11.28 -1.23 7.51
CA HIS A 54 -10.75 -2.48 6.98
C HIS A 54 -10.03 -2.21 5.67
N ILE A 55 -8.93 -2.93 5.41
CA ILE A 55 -8.37 -3.06 4.06
C ILE A 55 -8.20 -4.54 3.74
N ARG A 56 -8.61 -4.96 2.54
CA ARG A 56 -8.23 -6.25 1.98
C ARG A 56 -7.25 -6.03 0.85
N TRP A 57 -6.16 -6.78 0.86
CA TRP A 57 -5.12 -6.75 -0.15
C TRP A 57 -5.08 -8.04 -0.95
N VAL A 58 -4.83 -7.87 -2.24
CA VAL A 58 -4.47 -8.95 -3.16
C VAL A 58 -3.28 -8.46 -3.97
N ALA A 59 -2.19 -9.20 -4.01
CA ALA A 59 -1.12 -8.94 -4.95
C ALA A 59 -1.22 -9.87 -6.16
N GLU A 60 -1.13 -9.31 -7.35
CA GLU A 60 -1.13 -10.05 -8.60
C GLU A 60 0.21 -9.91 -9.32
N TYR A 61 0.79 -11.03 -9.73
CA TYR A 61 2.00 -11.08 -10.54
C TYR A 61 1.63 -11.09 -12.02
N ASP A 62 2.21 -10.17 -12.80
CA ASP A 62 2.13 -10.14 -14.25
C ASP A 62 3.38 -10.78 -14.85
N ASP A 63 3.23 -11.94 -15.48
CA ASP A 63 4.33 -12.70 -16.09
C ASP A 63 4.89 -12.06 -17.37
N HIS A 64 4.17 -11.11 -17.98
CA HIS A 64 4.61 -10.39 -19.16
C HIS A 64 5.56 -9.25 -18.80
N THR A 65 5.32 -8.59 -17.66
CA THR A 65 6.11 -7.43 -17.21
C THR A 65 7.05 -7.75 -16.07
N GLY A 66 6.87 -8.88 -15.38
CA GLY A 66 7.69 -9.30 -14.24
C GLY A 66 7.44 -8.50 -12.96
N VAL A 67 6.27 -7.85 -12.86
CA VAL A 67 5.93 -6.97 -11.73
C VAL A 67 4.77 -7.53 -10.91
N VAL A 68 4.73 -7.11 -9.65
CA VAL A 68 3.70 -7.43 -8.68
C VAL A 68 2.90 -6.17 -8.39
N PHE A 69 1.61 -6.21 -8.68
CA PHE A 69 0.66 -5.13 -8.37
C PHE A 69 -0.08 -5.43 -7.08
N LEU A 70 -0.06 -4.48 -6.13
CA LEU A 70 -0.87 -4.56 -4.91
C LEU A 70 -2.22 -3.88 -5.13
N LEU A 71 -3.28 -4.68 -5.23
CA LEU A 71 -4.65 -4.22 -5.23
C LEU A 71 -5.14 -4.07 -3.78
N SER A 72 -5.85 -2.98 -3.50
CA SER A 72 -6.44 -2.72 -2.18
C SER A 72 -7.94 -2.46 -2.31
N ASP A 73 -8.71 -3.06 -1.40
CA ASP A 73 -10.13 -2.80 -1.20
C ASP A 73 -10.28 -2.13 0.16
N VAL A 74 -10.37 -0.79 0.15
CA VAL A 74 -10.34 0.04 1.37
C VAL A 74 -11.76 0.37 1.80
N THR A 75 -12.13 -0.04 3.00
CA THR A 75 -13.42 0.29 3.61
C THR A 75 -13.24 1.38 4.64
N ALA A 76 -13.86 2.54 4.41
CA ALA A 76 -13.95 3.62 5.40
C ALA A 76 -15.06 3.35 6.44
N THR A 77 -14.87 3.80 7.68
CA THR A 77 -15.88 3.71 8.74
C THR A 77 -17.21 4.32 8.30
N GLY A 78 -18.28 3.54 8.42
CA GLY A 78 -19.64 3.96 8.03
C GLY A 78 -19.91 3.95 6.52
N ARG A 79 -19.03 3.35 5.71
CA ARG A 79 -19.21 3.18 4.26
C ARG A 79 -19.06 1.72 3.85
N ALA A 80 -19.63 1.41 2.68
CA ALA A 80 -19.41 0.12 2.04
C ALA A 80 -18.03 0.08 1.36
N ALA A 81 -17.54 -1.12 1.11
CA ALA A 81 -16.36 -1.37 0.30
C ALA A 81 -16.61 -1.01 -1.18
N ASP A 82 -15.62 -0.42 -1.84
CA ASP A 82 -15.70 -0.03 -3.25
C ASP A 82 -15.07 -1.08 -4.19
N GLY A 83 -14.49 -2.16 -3.64
CA GLY A 83 -13.88 -3.25 -4.38
C GLY A 83 -12.36 -3.11 -4.53
N LEU A 84 -11.71 -4.16 -5.05
CA LEU A 84 -10.27 -4.14 -5.30
C LEU A 84 -9.92 -3.16 -6.42
N GLY A 85 -9.01 -2.25 -6.12
CA GLY A 85 -8.45 -1.33 -7.09
C GLY A 85 -6.95 -1.12 -6.90
N ALA A 86 -6.31 -0.65 -7.96
CA ALA A 86 -4.96 -0.12 -7.94
C ALA A 86 -4.86 0.98 -9.00
N SER A 87 -3.99 1.96 -8.76
CA SER A 87 -3.63 2.98 -9.75
C SER A 87 -2.16 3.28 -9.59
N GLY A 88 -1.36 3.01 -10.62
CA GLY A 88 0.09 3.17 -10.57
C GLY A 88 0.84 1.99 -11.17
N GLY A 89 2.12 1.88 -10.83
CA GLY A 89 2.99 0.77 -11.22
C GLY A 89 3.29 -0.16 -10.05
N GLY A 90 3.28 -1.47 -10.31
CA GLY A 90 3.75 -2.49 -9.38
C GLY A 90 5.26 -2.49 -9.20
N ALA A 91 5.75 -3.27 -8.26
CA ALA A 91 7.18 -3.47 -8.03
C ALA A 91 7.69 -4.69 -8.81
N ALA A 92 8.90 -4.61 -9.37
CA ALA A 92 9.54 -5.79 -9.96
C ALA A 92 9.77 -6.86 -8.89
N LEU A 93 9.69 -8.14 -9.27
CA LEU A 93 9.86 -9.26 -8.33
C LEU A 93 11.23 -9.27 -7.63
N ASP A 94 12.25 -8.73 -8.28
CA ASP A 94 13.64 -8.64 -7.82
C ASP A 94 14.04 -7.23 -7.35
N ALA A 95 13.07 -6.31 -7.19
CA ALA A 95 13.32 -4.97 -6.68
C ALA A 95 13.87 -5.00 -5.25
N ASP A 96 14.63 -3.97 -4.87
CA ASP A 96 15.05 -3.79 -3.49
C ASP A 96 13.85 -3.49 -2.57
N GLU A 97 14.00 -3.79 -1.28
CA GLU A 97 12.93 -3.66 -0.30
C GLU A 97 12.36 -2.24 -0.23
N GLU A 98 13.21 -1.21 -0.29
CA GLU A 98 12.76 0.18 -0.19
C GLU A 98 11.95 0.58 -1.43
N ALA A 99 12.34 0.12 -2.62
CA ALA A 99 11.55 0.30 -3.84
C ALA A 99 10.20 -0.41 -3.77
N ILE A 100 10.14 -1.63 -3.21
CA ILE A 100 8.88 -2.35 -2.97
C ILE A 100 7.99 -1.56 -2.00
N VAL A 101 8.54 -1.08 -0.89
CA VAL A 101 7.81 -0.28 0.11
C VAL A 101 7.25 0.99 -0.50
N ALA A 102 8.07 1.74 -1.25
CA ALA A 102 7.62 2.98 -1.89
C ALA A 102 6.49 2.73 -2.92
N SER A 103 6.60 1.65 -3.71
CA SER A 103 5.56 1.24 -4.66
C SER A 103 4.26 0.86 -3.95
N MET A 104 4.32 0.00 -2.93
CA MET A 104 3.14 -0.41 -2.15
C MET A 104 2.48 0.79 -1.45
N ALA A 105 3.28 1.66 -0.85
CA ALA A 105 2.79 2.86 -0.18
C ALA A 105 2.02 3.79 -1.14
N TYR A 106 2.53 3.96 -2.37
CA TYR A 106 1.84 4.70 -3.42
C TYR A 106 0.49 4.08 -3.79
N LEU A 107 0.47 2.77 -4.05
CA LEU A 107 -0.75 2.04 -4.43
C LEU A 107 -1.80 2.07 -3.31
N VAL A 108 -1.40 1.86 -2.06
CA VAL A 108 -2.30 1.90 -0.90
C VAL A 108 -2.82 3.32 -0.69
N GLN A 109 -1.96 4.34 -0.75
CA GLN A 109 -2.38 5.74 -0.59
C GLN A 109 -3.43 6.15 -1.63
N ASP A 110 -3.28 5.75 -2.90
CA ASP A 110 -4.27 6.05 -3.94
C ASP A 110 -5.65 5.45 -3.59
N GLN A 111 -5.68 4.19 -3.12
CA GLN A 111 -6.95 3.56 -2.74
C GLN A 111 -7.56 4.14 -1.47
N VAL A 112 -6.74 4.56 -0.50
CA VAL A 112 -7.22 5.29 0.68
C VAL A 112 -7.82 6.65 0.27
N ALA A 113 -7.20 7.36 -0.67
CA ALA A 113 -7.74 8.59 -1.23
C ALA A 113 -9.08 8.36 -1.96
N ARG A 114 -9.26 7.24 -2.67
CA ARG A 114 -10.54 6.84 -3.30
C ARG A 114 -11.64 6.59 -2.27
N ALA A 115 -11.29 6.02 -1.12
CA ALA A 115 -12.19 5.91 0.04
C ALA A 115 -12.50 7.29 0.71
N ARG A 116 -11.99 8.39 0.14
CA ARG A 116 -12.10 9.78 0.58
C ARG A 116 -11.47 10.05 1.96
N ILE A 117 -10.44 9.30 2.28
CA ILE A 117 -9.60 9.51 3.47
C ILE A 117 -8.27 10.08 2.97
N ALA A 118 -7.79 11.15 3.59
CA ALA A 118 -6.45 11.66 3.33
C ALA A 118 -5.48 11.01 4.30
N TRP A 119 -4.48 10.30 3.78
CA TRP A 119 -3.50 9.58 4.57
C TRP A 119 -2.19 9.36 3.79
N PRO A 120 -1.02 9.46 4.45
CA PRO A 120 -0.84 10.08 5.76
C PRO A 120 -1.03 11.60 5.65
N TRP A 121 -1.67 12.20 6.64
CA TRP A 121 -1.84 13.65 6.75
C TRP A 121 -0.57 14.28 7.36
N GLY A 122 -0.04 15.29 6.67
CA GLY A 122 1.11 16.07 7.08
C GLY A 122 0.78 17.09 8.16
N ASP A 123 1.83 17.67 8.74
CA ASP A 123 1.70 18.61 9.87
C ASP A 123 1.27 20.02 9.41
N ALA A 124 1.50 20.38 8.15
CA ALA A 124 1.13 21.68 7.57
C ALA A 124 -0.07 21.61 6.61
N ASP A 125 -1.01 20.72 6.93
CA ASP A 125 -2.17 20.34 6.13
C ASP A 125 -1.80 19.74 4.76
N GLY A 126 -2.50 18.70 4.32
CA GLY A 126 -2.24 18.02 3.05
C GLY A 126 -1.68 16.62 3.26
N PHE A 127 -1.64 15.84 2.18
CA PHE A 127 -1.12 14.48 2.21
C PHE A 127 0.40 14.50 2.09
N MET A 128 1.05 13.62 2.86
CA MET A 128 2.44 13.24 2.61
C MET A 128 2.48 12.33 1.39
N SER A 129 3.55 12.37 0.59
CA SER A 129 3.69 11.52 -0.60
C SER A 129 4.77 10.45 -0.39
N PRO A 130 4.53 9.19 -0.78
CA PRO A 130 5.54 8.16 -0.70
C PRO A 130 6.58 8.38 -1.81
N MET A 131 7.86 8.23 -1.49
CA MET A 131 8.95 8.28 -2.46
C MET A 131 10.20 7.56 -1.96
N LEU A 132 11.13 7.34 -2.88
CA LEU A 132 12.51 7.01 -2.52
C LEU A 132 13.32 8.30 -2.34
N SER A 133 13.90 8.48 -1.16
CA SER A 133 14.86 9.55 -0.85
C SER A 133 16.15 8.91 -0.38
N ASP A 134 17.25 9.14 -1.10
CA ASP A 134 18.57 8.57 -0.79
C ASP A 134 18.55 7.03 -0.61
N GLY A 135 17.71 6.36 -1.40
CA GLY A 135 17.52 4.90 -1.36
C GLY A 135 16.64 4.41 -0.21
N ILE A 136 15.95 5.29 0.51
CA ILE A 136 15.04 4.96 1.61
C ILE A 136 13.62 5.36 1.24
N ALA A 137 12.66 4.46 1.48
CA ALA A 137 11.25 4.70 1.32
C ALA A 137 10.73 5.60 2.44
N VAL A 138 10.26 6.78 2.07
CA VAL A 138 9.81 7.82 3.01
C VAL A 138 8.44 8.35 2.64
N TRP A 139 7.69 8.78 3.65
CA TRP A 139 6.63 9.76 3.51
C TRP A 139 7.24 11.16 3.52
N ALA A 140 7.08 11.90 2.43
CA ALA A 140 7.55 13.27 2.31
C ALA A 140 6.39 14.26 2.51
N ASP A 141 6.51 15.14 3.50
CA ASP A 141 5.68 16.33 3.60
C ASP A 141 6.34 17.47 2.82
N HIS A 142 5.90 17.66 1.58
CA HIS A 142 6.45 18.67 0.68
C HIS A 142 6.25 20.10 1.16
N ARG A 143 5.31 20.37 2.07
CA ARG A 143 5.01 21.73 2.53
C ARG A 143 5.96 22.22 3.58
N VAL A 144 6.44 21.33 4.45
CA VAL A 144 7.44 21.64 5.49
C VAL A 144 8.81 21.05 5.21
N GLY A 145 8.94 20.26 4.14
CA GLY A 145 10.19 19.61 3.76
C GLY A 145 10.61 18.48 4.70
N SER A 146 9.69 17.95 5.51
CA SER A 146 9.96 16.84 6.42
C SER A 146 9.84 15.50 5.70
N ARG A 147 10.58 14.51 6.21
CA ARG A 147 10.58 13.14 5.71
C ARG A 147 10.56 12.20 6.89
N SER A 148 9.71 11.19 6.83
CA SER A 148 9.64 10.11 7.80
C SER A 148 9.76 8.79 7.07
N ARG A 149 10.56 7.85 7.58
CA ARG A 149 10.65 6.52 6.97
C ARG A 149 9.29 5.84 7.02
N ILE A 150 8.92 5.14 5.94
CA ILE A 150 7.70 4.34 5.92
C ILE A 150 7.88 3.16 6.88
N GLY A 151 6.93 3.01 7.81
CA GLY A 151 6.96 2.11 8.96
C GLY A 151 7.35 2.78 10.28
N GLU A 152 7.53 4.11 10.31
CA GLU A 152 7.97 4.86 11.50
C GLU A 152 7.06 6.07 11.83
N LEU A 153 5.84 6.15 11.25
CA LEU A 153 4.89 7.23 11.58
C LEU A 153 4.15 7.05 12.92
#